data_AF-A0A519LI19-F1
#
_entry.id   AF-A0A519LI19-F1
#
_cell.length_a   1.000
_cell.length_b   1.000
_cell.length_c   1.000
_cell.angle_alpha   90.00
_cell.angle_beta   90.00
_cell.angle_gamma   90.00
#
_symmetry.space_group_name_H-M   'P 1'
#
loop_
_entity.id
_entity.type
_entity.pdbx_description
1 polymer ?
#
loop_
_entity_poly.entity_id
_entity_poly.type
_entity_poly.pdbx_seq_one_letter_code
_entity_poly.pdbx_strand_id
1 'polypeptide(L)'
;MLEEKNDNLQDADGKLGIEVSDSTQDDAVETSDSEIVAETPAAASEIETENVVATAEDDHQDALDAITNSNAEESEDETLKERHDIPMQDYDTFSLDALVDELKKLVNTDKAMSVKDHIEEIKKSFLLQYNHLIEEKREEFNASNQDPNEEFEYHSPLKSKFDEYYNIFREKRNEHFKHLQTNLKSNLETRLAIVEELKELINPQENIKDTLKHFNELRERWKNAGSIPKDKYNHVWNNYHFHVENFYDYLHLDREARDLDFKYNLEQKQKIITRVEELVNETDISKAFRELQDLHRIWKEDIGPVSKEHRDTIWNKFSELTKKIHDKREVLFESQRANEQQNLEVKKEIIGKLEVLGTEKVNSHSQWLVQIQKVEALRNEFFAAGKVPSDVNEETWAAFKTAVRNFNSFKNSFYKDIKKDQNDNLNKKMALVAKAKELQESTDFGSTTPIMKQIQEEWKQIGHVPKKYSDKIWKEFKDACNHY
;
A
#
# COMPACT_ATOMS: atom_id res chain seq x y z
N MET A 1 18.01 -1.01 39.53
CA MET A 1 16.80 -1.83 39.84
C MET A 1 15.79 -1.44 38.80
N LEU A 2 15.28 -2.25 37.89
CA LEU A 2 15.29 -3.67 37.49
C LEU A 2 14.99 -3.59 35.97
N GLU A 3 15.37 -4.44 35.02
CA GLU A 3 15.90 -5.80 34.96
C GLU A 3 16.52 -5.98 33.56
N GLU A 4 17.66 -6.68 33.48
CA GLU A 4 18.16 -7.33 32.27
C GLU A 4 17.28 -8.55 31.94
N LYS A 5 17.07 -8.84 30.65
CA LYS A 5 16.69 -10.13 30.03
C LYS A 5 16.55 -9.87 28.52
N ASN A 6 17.16 -10.57 27.57
CA ASN A 6 18.01 -11.76 27.58
C ASN A 6 18.99 -11.66 26.41
N ASP A 7 20.25 -11.87 26.73
CA ASP A 7 21.35 -12.23 25.84
C ASP A 7 21.25 -13.74 25.59
N ASN A 8 21.23 -14.17 24.32
CA ASN A 8 21.30 -15.58 23.96
C ASN A 8 21.82 -15.74 22.52
N LEU A 9 23.15 -15.76 22.39
CA LEU A 9 23.88 -16.24 21.22
C LEU A 9 24.83 -17.35 21.69
N GLN A 10 24.38 -18.60 21.59
CA GLN A 10 25.21 -19.81 21.62
C GLN A 10 24.57 -20.84 20.69
N ASP A 11 25.11 -20.96 19.48
CA ASP A 11 25.73 -22.18 18.96
C ASP A 11 25.92 -22.02 17.44
N ALA A 12 27.16 -21.71 17.09
CA ALA A 12 27.67 -21.83 15.74
C ALA A 12 27.97 -23.30 15.45
N ASP A 13 27.41 -23.83 14.37
CA ASP A 13 28.00 -24.97 13.67
C ASP A 13 27.69 -24.82 12.17
N GLY A 14 28.76 -24.64 11.40
CA GLY A 14 28.68 -24.41 9.96
C GLY A 14 28.52 -25.69 9.14
N LYS A 15 27.93 -25.55 7.95
CA LYS A 15 28.47 -26.10 6.68
C LYS A 15 27.66 -25.71 5.45
N LEU A 16 28.36 -25.00 4.56
CA LEU A 16 28.45 -25.16 3.10
C LEU A 16 27.20 -25.45 2.25
N GLY A 17 26.92 -24.48 1.38
CA GLY A 17 26.95 -24.70 -0.08
C GLY A 17 25.59 -24.90 -0.76
N ILE A 18 25.29 -24.04 -1.74
CA ILE A 18 25.04 -24.41 -3.15
C ILE A 18 24.80 -23.12 -3.95
N GLU A 19 25.60 -22.96 -5.00
CA GLU A 19 25.44 -22.04 -6.12
C GLU A 19 24.16 -22.37 -6.90
N VAL A 20 23.40 -21.37 -7.33
CA VAL A 20 22.75 -21.39 -8.66
C VAL A 20 22.73 -19.96 -9.22
N SER A 21 23.54 -19.78 -10.26
CA SER A 21 23.44 -18.75 -11.28
C SER A 21 22.13 -18.88 -12.06
N ASP A 22 21.45 -17.77 -12.35
CA ASP A 22 20.89 -17.63 -13.70
C ASP A 22 20.87 -16.16 -14.15
N SER A 23 21.21 -16.03 -15.41
CA SER A 23 21.43 -14.85 -16.22
C SER A 23 20.20 -14.56 -17.09
N THR A 24 19.97 -13.30 -17.45
CA THR A 24 19.41 -12.84 -18.75
C THR A 24 19.35 -11.31 -18.68
N GLN A 25 20.28 -10.58 -19.31
CA GLN A 25 20.21 -10.05 -20.68
C GLN A 25 18.91 -9.30 -20.97
N ASP A 26 18.96 -7.97 -20.84
CA ASP A 26 18.00 -7.03 -21.42
C ASP A 26 18.69 -6.22 -22.51
N ASP A 27 18.11 -6.29 -23.71
CA ASP A 27 18.50 -5.57 -24.91
C ASP A 27 18.07 -4.10 -24.83
N ALA A 28 19.00 -3.22 -25.16
CA ALA A 28 18.78 -1.79 -25.33
C ALA A 28 18.12 -1.51 -26.69
N VAL A 29 17.02 -0.76 -26.69
CA VAL A 29 16.49 -0.10 -27.89
C VAL A 29 16.57 1.41 -27.68
N GLU A 30 17.45 2.03 -28.46
CA GLU A 30 17.58 3.46 -28.66
C GLU A 30 16.27 4.06 -29.18
N THR A 31 15.81 5.14 -28.57
CA THR A 31 14.89 6.10 -29.22
C THR A 31 15.59 7.44 -29.28
N SER A 32 15.61 7.99 -30.50
CA SER A 32 16.32 9.19 -30.90
C SER A 32 15.44 10.42 -30.73
N ASP A 33 16.11 11.50 -30.32
CA ASP A 33 15.65 12.87 -30.23
C ASP A 33 14.95 13.39 -31.48
N SER A 34 13.97 14.29 -31.29
CA SER A 34 13.79 15.46 -32.14
C SER A 34 13.12 16.60 -31.35
N GLU A 35 13.90 17.67 -31.21
CA GLU A 35 13.62 18.95 -30.58
C GLU A 35 12.74 19.89 -31.44
N ILE A 36 11.90 20.66 -30.73
CA ILE A 36 11.62 22.11 -30.86
C ILE A 36 11.02 22.65 -32.18
N VAL A 37 9.86 23.33 -32.11
CA VAL A 37 9.72 24.80 -32.34
C VAL A 37 8.48 25.34 -31.61
N ALA A 38 8.69 26.42 -30.85
CA ALA A 38 7.68 27.25 -30.22
C ALA A 38 7.23 28.39 -31.15
N GLU A 39 5.94 28.74 -31.13
CA GLU A 39 5.49 30.10 -31.48
C GLU A 39 4.13 30.40 -30.83
N THR A 40 4.09 31.52 -30.09
CA THR A 40 2.88 32.23 -29.64
C THR A 40 2.70 33.46 -30.54
N PRO A 41 1.47 33.94 -30.79
CA PRO A 41 1.04 35.13 -30.03
C PRO A 41 -0.48 35.29 -29.77
N ALA A 42 -0.76 35.90 -28.61
CA ALA A 42 -1.71 36.98 -28.29
C ALA A 42 -3.17 37.03 -28.85
N ALA A 43 -4.10 36.93 -27.89
CA ALA A 43 -5.22 37.84 -27.58
C ALA A 43 -6.15 38.39 -28.69
N ALA A 44 -7.42 37.96 -28.64
CA ALA A 44 -8.59 38.83 -28.83
C ALA A 44 -9.81 38.22 -28.11
N SER A 45 -10.47 39.04 -27.29
CA SER A 45 -11.73 38.76 -26.63
C SER A 45 -12.86 39.07 -27.59
N GLU A 46 -13.69 38.07 -27.91
CA GLU A 46 -15.02 38.28 -28.49
C GLU A 46 -15.98 37.22 -27.92
N ILE A 47 -17.23 37.64 -27.82
CA ILE A 47 -18.31 37.11 -26.98
C ILE A 47 -18.90 35.84 -27.60
N GLU A 48 -18.83 34.71 -26.90
CA GLU A 48 -19.61 33.51 -27.21
C GLU A 48 -20.62 33.22 -26.09
N THR A 49 -21.84 33.74 -26.28
CA THR A 49 -23.04 33.18 -25.67
C THR A 49 -23.62 32.13 -26.61
N GLU A 50 -22.91 31.02 -26.85
CA GLU A 50 -23.46 29.89 -27.62
C GLU A 50 -22.64 28.61 -27.45
N ASN A 51 -22.40 28.14 -26.21
CA ASN A 51 -21.86 26.79 -26.01
C ASN A 51 -22.10 26.16 -24.62
N VAL A 52 -23.31 26.29 -24.06
CA VAL A 52 -23.67 25.65 -22.77
C VAL A 52 -24.36 24.29 -22.96
N VAL A 53 -24.76 23.94 -24.19
CA VAL A 53 -25.49 22.68 -24.45
C VAL A 53 -24.55 21.53 -24.85
N ALA A 54 -23.45 21.82 -25.54
CA ALA A 54 -22.50 20.78 -25.98
C ALA A 54 -21.66 20.18 -24.83
N THR A 55 -21.43 20.93 -23.74
CA THR A 55 -20.67 20.44 -22.58
C THR A 55 -21.46 19.47 -21.71
N ALA A 56 -22.79 19.60 -21.67
CA ALA A 56 -23.62 18.73 -20.85
C ALA A 56 -23.74 17.31 -21.44
N GLU A 57 -23.91 17.19 -22.76
CA GLU A 57 -24.03 15.88 -23.44
C GLU A 57 -22.73 15.05 -23.36
N ASP A 58 -21.56 15.72 -23.41
CA ASP A 58 -20.24 15.09 -23.29
C ASP A 58 -20.02 14.50 -21.89
N ASP A 59 -20.30 15.29 -20.84
CA ASP A 59 -20.22 14.83 -19.44
C ASP A 59 -21.11 13.61 -19.14
N HIS A 60 -22.32 13.56 -19.74
CA HIS A 60 -23.24 12.44 -19.56
C HIS A 60 -22.65 11.16 -20.16
N GLN A 61 -22.05 11.27 -21.33
CA GLN A 61 -21.44 10.14 -22.02
C GLN A 61 -20.22 9.62 -21.25
N ASP A 62 -19.40 10.52 -20.69
CA ASP A 62 -18.25 10.16 -19.87
C ASP A 62 -18.64 9.38 -18.61
N ALA A 63 -19.69 9.81 -17.90
CA ALA A 63 -20.18 9.08 -16.71
C ALA A 63 -20.68 7.67 -17.06
N LEU A 64 -21.32 7.52 -18.23
CA LEU A 64 -21.80 6.23 -18.73
C LEU A 64 -20.64 5.32 -19.16
N ASP A 65 -19.65 5.87 -19.85
CA ASP A 65 -18.47 5.14 -20.30
C ASP A 65 -17.60 4.71 -19.12
N ALA A 66 -17.48 5.55 -18.08
CA ALA A 66 -16.84 5.19 -16.83
C ALA A 66 -17.52 3.99 -16.15
N ILE A 67 -18.85 3.96 -16.10
CA ILE A 67 -19.60 2.84 -15.49
C ILE A 67 -19.53 1.58 -16.35
N THR A 68 -19.62 1.70 -17.67
CA THR A 68 -19.49 0.52 -18.55
C THR A 68 -18.10 -0.10 -18.47
N ASN A 69 -17.04 0.72 -18.41
CA ASN A 69 -15.69 0.24 -18.19
C ASN A 69 -15.51 -0.39 -16.80
N SER A 70 -16.06 0.23 -15.76
CA SER A 70 -16.07 -0.32 -14.39
C SER A 70 -16.82 -1.66 -14.32
N ASN A 71 -17.96 -1.77 -15.01
CA ASN A 71 -18.73 -3.01 -15.10
C ASN A 71 -17.99 -4.09 -15.86
N ALA A 72 -17.31 -3.75 -16.96
CA ALA A 72 -16.50 -4.70 -17.71
C ALA A 72 -15.34 -5.21 -16.87
N GLU A 73 -14.68 -4.34 -16.11
CA GLU A 73 -13.59 -4.70 -15.19
C GLU A 73 -14.07 -5.57 -14.01
N GLU A 74 -15.15 -5.22 -13.34
CA GLU A 74 -15.68 -6.03 -12.22
C GLU A 74 -16.37 -7.32 -12.68
N SER A 75 -16.87 -7.37 -13.91
CA SER A 75 -17.44 -8.60 -14.47
C SER A 75 -16.35 -9.64 -14.68
N GLU A 76 -15.12 -9.26 -15.00
CA GLU A 76 -14.04 -10.24 -15.21
C GLU A 76 -13.85 -11.15 -13.99
N ASP A 77 -14.03 -10.61 -12.78
CA ASP A 77 -13.82 -11.31 -11.53
C ASP A 77 -14.91 -10.98 -10.49
N GLU A 78 -15.94 -11.83 -10.42
CA GLU A 78 -17.04 -11.64 -9.46
C GLU A 78 -16.59 -11.68 -8.00
N THR A 79 -15.44 -12.30 -7.69
CA THR A 79 -14.93 -12.35 -6.31
C THR A 79 -14.50 -10.97 -5.80
N LEU A 80 -14.29 -10.00 -6.70
CA LEU A 80 -14.01 -8.61 -6.36
C LEU A 80 -15.23 -7.88 -5.78
N LYS A 81 -16.47 -8.38 -5.95
CA LYS A 81 -17.66 -7.71 -5.40
C LYS A 81 -17.69 -7.73 -3.87
N GLU A 82 -17.11 -8.77 -3.28
CA GLU A 82 -17.09 -9.01 -1.83
C GLU A 82 -15.94 -8.31 -1.11
N ARG A 83 -15.05 -7.61 -1.85
CA ARG A 83 -13.96 -6.82 -1.25
C ARG A 83 -14.45 -5.74 -0.28
N HIS A 84 -15.70 -5.34 -0.41
CA HIS A 84 -16.31 -4.26 0.38
C HIS A 84 -16.99 -4.75 1.66
N ASP A 85 -17.06 -6.06 1.89
CA ASP A 85 -17.73 -6.62 3.08
C ASP A 85 -16.82 -6.57 4.32
N ILE A 86 -15.53 -6.32 4.12
CA ILE A 86 -14.52 -6.20 5.18
C ILE A 86 -14.05 -4.74 5.22
N PRO A 87 -14.36 -3.98 6.28
CA PRO A 87 -13.91 -2.60 6.40
C PRO A 87 -12.38 -2.52 6.45
N MET A 88 -11.79 -1.67 5.60
CA MET A 88 -10.35 -1.38 5.62
C MET A 88 -9.96 -0.78 6.97
N GLN A 89 -8.94 -1.37 7.59
CA GLN A 89 -8.40 -0.93 8.87
C GLN A 89 -7.11 -0.14 8.66
N ASP A 90 -6.74 0.67 9.64
CA ASP A 90 -5.49 1.41 9.63
C ASP A 90 -4.33 0.52 10.10
N TYR A 91 -3.82 -0.31 9.20
CA TYR A 91 -2.76 -1.28 9.47
C TYR A 91 -1.43 -0.64 9.87
N ASP A 92 -1.21 0.64 9.56
CA ASP A 92 0.00 1.35 9.97
C ASP A 92 0.07 1.50 11.51
N THR A 93 -1.07 1.44 12.19
CA THR A 93 -1.16 1.52 13.66
C THR A 93 -0.95 0.19 14.38
N PHE A 94 -0.91 -0.93 13.64
CA PHE A 94 -0.82 -2.27 14.22
C PHE A 94 0.63 -2.61 14.57
N SER A 95 0.84 -3.44 15.61
CA SER A 95 2.16 -4.00 15.90
C SER A 95 2.52 -5.12 14.92
N LEU A 96 3.81 -5.48 14.82
CA LEU A 96 4.26 -6.60 13.99
C LEU A 96 3.52 -7.92 14.30
N ASP A 97 3.29 -8.24 15.57
CA ASP A 97 2.51 -9.42 15.97
C ASP A 97 1.05 -9.33 15.50
N ALA A 98 0.40 -8.19 15.71
CA ALA A 98 -0.98 -7.97 15.30
C ALA A 98 -1.17 -8.04 13.77
N LEU A 99 -0.18 -7.53 13.00
CA LEU A 99 -0.16 -7.63 11.54
C LEU A 99 -0.07 -9.09 11.06
N VAL A 100 0.77 -9.91 11.71
CA VAL A 100 0.90 -11.34 11.37
C VAL A 100 -0.37 -12.11 11.73
N ASP A 101 -1.00 -11.81 12.88
CA ASP A 101 -2.25 -12.45 13.29
C ASP A 101 -3.43 -12.08 12.38
N GLU A 102 -3.55 -10.82 11.97
CA GLU A 102 -4.58 -10.40 11.01
C GLU A 102 -4.32 -10.99 9.62
N LEU A 103 -3.06 -11.04 9.15
CA LEU A 103 -2.70 -11.72 7.91
C LEU A 103 -3.14 -13.19 7.94
N LYS A 104 -2.84 -13.91 9.03
CA LYS A 104 -3.25 -15.31 9.22
C LYS A 104 -4.76 -15.47 9.09
N LYS A 105 -5.53 -14.57 9.70
CA LYS A 105 -6.99 -14.60 9.65
C LYS A 105 -7.50 -14.38 8.21
N LEU A 106 -6.98 -13.37 7.52
CA LEU A 106 -7.40 -13.03 6.16
C LEU A 106 -7.04 -14.11 5.14
N VAL A 107 -5.86 -14.71 5.25
CA VAL A 107 -5.38 -15.78 4.35
C VAL A 107 -6.29 -17.02 4.40
N ASN A 108 -6.97 -17.27 5.51
CA ASN A 108 -7.92 -18.37 5.65
C ASN A 108 -9.29 -18.10 5.02
N THR A 109 -9.53 -16.90 4.50
CA THR A 109 -10.74 -16.60 3.72
C THR A 109 -10.73 -17.39 2.41
N ASP A 110 -11.89 -17.94 2.03
CA ASP A 110 -12.02 -18.75 0.80
C ASP A 110 -11.79 -17.90 -0.46
N LYS A 111 -12.31 -16.68 -0.48
CA LYS A 111 -12.20 -15.75 -1.61
C LYS A 111 -10.97 -14.87 -1.45
N ALA A 112 -9.82 -15.36 -1.92
CA ALA A 112 -8.53 -14.67 -1.78
C ALA A 112 -8.54 -13.22 -2.33
N MET A 113 -9.28 -12.95 -3.40
CA MET A 113 -9.36 -11.61 -4.01
C MET A 113 -10.17 -10.60 -3.18
N SER A 114 -11.11 -11.06 -2.34
CA SER A 114 -11.87 -10.17 -1.44
C SER A 114 -10.99 -9.54 -0.36
N VAL A 115 -9.90 -10.20 0.02
CA VAL A 115 -8.96 -9.75 1.07
C VAL A 115 -7.64 -9.23 0.49
N LYS A 116 -7.50 -9.17 -0.83
CA LYS A 116 -6.25 -8.80 -1.51
C LYS A 116 -5.72 -7.46 -1.02
N ASP A 117 -6.56 -6.44 -1.01
CA ASP A 117 -6.14 -5.07 -0.70
C ASP A 117 -5.71 -4.95 0.77
N HIS A 118 -6.41 -5.64 1.68
CA HIS A 118 -6.01 -5.75 3.08
C HIS A 118 -4.65 -6.43 3.24
N ILE A 119 -4.43 -7.54 2.53
CA ILE A 119 -3.17 -8.29 2.62
C ILE A 119 -1.99 -7.49 2.04
N GLU A 120 -2.18 -6.75 0.95
CA GLU A 120 -1.12 -5.90 0.40
C GLU A 120 -0.82 -4.69 1.30
N GLU A 121 -1.83 -4.09 1.95
CA GLU A 121 -1.58 -3.02 2.94
C GLU A 121 -0.90 -3.58 4.20
N ILE A 122 -1.33 -4.73 4.73
CA ILE A 122 -0.65 -5.42 5.85
C ILE A 122 0.81 -5.71 5.49
N LYS A 123 1.07 -6.23 4.29
CA LYS A 123 2.42 -6.49 3.81
C LYS A 123 3.25 -5.22 3.78
N LYS A 124 2.69 -4.13 3.26
CA LYS A 124 3.35 -2.83 3.21
C LYS A 124 3.69 -2.37 4.63
N SER A 125 2.71 -2.27 5.53
CA SER A 125 2.93 -1.84 6.93
C SER A 125 3.93 -2.76 7.65
N PHE A 126 3.82 -4.09 7.48
CA PHE A 126 4.73 -5.07 8.10
C PHE A 126 6.17 -4.91 7.59
N LEU A 127 6.39 -4.86 6.27
CA LEU A 127 7.73 -4.71 5.70
C LEU A 127 8.34 -3.37 6.10
N LEU A 128 7.55 -2.30 6.19
CA LEU A 128 8.01 -0.98 6.64
C LEU A 128 8.50 -1.04 8.10
N GLN A 129 7.68 -1.57 9.02
CA GLN A 129 8.06 -1.71 10.43
C GLN A 129 9.21 -2.69 10.64
N TYR A 130 9.22 -3.80 9.91
CA TYR A 130 10.27 -4.82 9.99
C TYR A 130 11.61 -4.27 9.50
N ASN A 131 11.65 -3.59 8.36
CA ASN A 131 12.89 -3.01 7.84
C ASN A 131 13.45 -1.94 8.79
N HIS A 132 12.59 -1.15 9.44
CA HIS A 132 13.00 -0.22 10.49
C HIS A 132 13.61 -0.97 11.68
N LEU A 133 12.98 -2.04 12.17
CA LEU A 133 13.52 -2.87 13.25
C LEU A 133 14.89 -3.46 12.89
N ILE A 134 15.06 -3.94 11.66
CA ILE A 134 16.33 -4.46 11.16
C ILE A 134 17.41 -3.37 11.13
N GLU A 135 17.07 -2.18 10.66
CA GLU A 135 18.01 -1.05 10.62
C GLU A 135 18.44 -0.65 12.03
N GLU A 136 17.51 -0.57 12.99
CA GLU A 136 17.81 -0.31 14.40
C GLU A 136 18.74 -1.38 14.99
N LYS A 137 18.44 -2.66 14.78
CA LYS A 137 19.28 -3.77 15.25
C LYS A 137 20.66 -3.77 14.61
N ARG A 138 20.75 -3.41 13.33
CA ARG A 138 22.02 -3.27 12.61
C ARG A 138 22.85 -2.11 13.16
N GLU A 139 22.22 -0.98 13.47
CA GLU A 139 22.91 0.16 14.09
C GLU A 139 23.41 -0.18 15.50
N GLU A 140 22.59 -0.86 16.31
CA GLU A 140 22.99 -1.35 17.65
C GLU A 140 24.18 -2.31 17.58
N PHE A 141 24.14 -3.24 16.63
CA PHE A 141 25.24 -4.16 16.36
C PHE A 141 26.51 -3.38 15.96
N ASN A 142 26.43 -2.49 14.97
CA ASN A 142 27.58 -1.70 14.52
C ASN A 142 28.15 -0.78 15.62
N ALA A 143 27.32 -0.32 16.57
CA ALA A 143 27.76 0.51 17.69
C ALA A 143 28.43 -0.29 18.82
N SER A 144 28.10 -1.58 18.93
CA SER A 144 28.60 -2.47 19.98
C SER A 144 29.77 -3.34 19.52
N ASN A 145 29.79 -3.68 18.23
CA ASN A 145 30.78 -4.53 17.61
C ASN A 145 32.13 -3.80 17.47
N GLN A 146 33.20 -4.47 17.91
CA GLN A 146 34.59 -4.00 17.83
C GLN A 146 35.43 -4.80 16.82
N ASP A 147 34.90 -5.92 16.30
CA ASP A 147 35.54 -6.80 15.33
C ASP A 147 35.01 -6.52 13.90
N PRO A 148 35.87 -6.08 12.96
CA PRO A 148 35.49 -5.85 11.56
C PRO A 148 35.02 -7.08 10.80
N ASN A 149 35.28 -8.30 11.30
CA ASN A 149 34.97 -9.55 10.60
C ASN A 149 33.63 -10.18 10.99
N GLU A 150 32.91 -9.62 11.98
CA GLU A 150 31.63 -10.16 12.43
C GLU A 150 30.48 -9.50 11.63
N GLU A 151 29.73 -10.30 10.86
CA GLU A 151 28.61 -9.85 10.04
C GLU A 151 27.30 -9.77 10.85
N PHE A 152 26.42 -8.83 10.48
CA PHE A 152 25.12 -8.69 11.14
C PHE A 152 24.13 -9.75 10.65
N GLU A 153 23.72 -10.63 11.56
CA GLU A 153 22.64 -11.59 11.35
C GLU A 153 21.48 -11.33 12.31
N TYR A 154 20.25 -11.34 11.78
CA TYR A 154 19.05 -11.21 12.61
C TYR A 154 17.94 -12.13 12.10
N HIS A 155 17.54 -13.07 12.95
CA HIS A 155 16.46 -14.01 12.67
C HIS A 155 15.21 -13.64 13.49
N SER A 156 14.13 -13.30 12.78
CA SER A 156 12.83 -13.04 13.40
C SER A 156 11.86 -14.19 13.14
N PRO A 157 11.39 -14.89 14.19
CA PRO A 157 10.32 -15.88 14.05
C PRO A 157 9.04 -15.31 13.44
N LEU A 158 8.76 -14.01 13.66
CA LEU A 158 7.61 -13.32 13.10
C LEU A 158 7.73 -13.15 11.58
N LYS A 159 8.94 -12.86 11.06
CA LYS A 159 9.18 -12.76 9.62
C LYS A 159 8.91 -14.08 8.91
N SER A 160 9.36 -15.20 9.49
CA SER A 160 9.11 -16.53 8.92
C SER A 160 7.62 -16.87 8.86
N LYS A 161 6.86 -16.57 9.92
CA LYS A 161 5.39 -16.75 9.94
C LYS A 161 4.69 -15.86 8.92
N PHE A 162 5.12 -14.59 8.80
CA PHE A 162 4.60 -13.67 7.80
C PHE A 162 4.80 -14.22 6.39
N ASP A 163 6.00 -14.69 6.07
CA ASP A 163 6.32 -15.24 4.74
C ASP A 163 5.52 -16.50 4.42
N GLU A 164 5.32 -17.37 5.40
CA GLU A 164 4.46 -18.55 5.27
C GLU A 164 3.03 -18.15 4.89
N TYR A 165 2.39 -17.25 5.66
CA TYR A 165 1.02 -16.82 5.40
C TYR A 165 0.89 -16.03 4.08
N TYR A 166 1.86 -15.19 3.76
CA TYR A 166 1.87 -14.44 2.50
C TYR A 166 2.05 -15.37 1.29
N ASN A 167 2.85 -16.43 1.41
CA ASN A 167 3.00 -17.43 0.35
C ASN A 167 1.69 -18.18 0.09
N ILE A 168 0.95 -18.57 1.13
CA ILE A 168 -0.38 -19.20 0.97
C ILE A 168 -1.33 -18.28 0.18
N PHE A 169 -1.35 -16.99 0.50
CA PHE A 169 -2.13 -16.01 -0.27
C PHE A 169 -1.66 -15.92 -1.73
N ARG A 170 -0.34 -15.85 -1.96
CA ARG A 170 0.24 -15.78 -3.30
C ARG A 170 -0.16 -17.01 -4.14
N GLU A 171 -0.14 -18.20 -3.55
CA GLU A 171 -0.56 -19.44 -4.22
C GLU A 171 -2.04 -19.40 -4.60
N LYS A 172 -2.92 -19.10 -3.64
CA LYS A 172 -4.37 -18.95 -3.89
C LYS A 172 -4.67 -17.91 -4.97
N ARG A 173 -3.98 -16.77 -4.93
CA ARG A 173 -4.10 -15.70 -5.92
C ARG A 173 -3.67 -16.16 -7.32
N ASN A 174 -2.54 -16.85 -7.41
CA ASN A 174 -2.03 -17.36 -8.69
C ASN A 174 -2.96 -18.44 -9.28
N GLU A 175 -3.50 -19.32 -8.46
CA GLU A 175 -4.49 -20.31 -8.87
C GLU A 175 -5.79 -19.63 -9.36
N HIS A 176 -6.27 -18.64 -8.61
CA HIS A 176 -7.43 -17.83 -8.99
C HIS A 176 -7.26 -17.20 -10.38
N PHE A 177 -6.15 -16.48 -10.63
CA PHE A 177 -5.92 -15.84 -11.93
C PHE A 177 -5.79 -16.83 -13.09
N LYS A 178 -5.19 -18.01 -12.87
CA LYS A 178 -5.12 -19.07 -13.89
C LYS A 178 -6.50 -19.61 -14.26
N HIS A 179 -7.35 -19.84 -13.26
CA HIS A 179 -8.74 -20.25 -13.48
C HIS A 179 -9.54 -19.15 -14.17
N LEU A 180 -9.41 -17.91 -13.70
CA LEU A 180 -10.07 -16.74 -14.27
C LEU A 180 -9.75 -16.56 -15.75
N GLN A 181 -8.46 -16.55 -16.11
CA GLN A 181 -8.02 -16.37 -17.50
C GLN A 181 -8.57 -17.47 -18.42
N THR A 182 -8.61 -18.71 -17.92
CA THR A 182 -9.15 -19.86 -18.66
C THR A 182 -10.65 -19.73 -18.88
N ASN A 183 -11.39 -19.35 -17.84
CA ASN A 183 -12.84 -19.13 -17.89
C ASN A 183 -13.19 -17.98 -18.84
N LEU A 184 -12.53 -16.81 -18.71
CA LEU A 184 -12.74 -15.66 -19.59
C LEU A 184 -12.53 -16.01 -21.07
N LYS A 185 -11.49 -16.79 -21.37
CA LYS A 185 -11.22 -17.25 -22.75
C LYS A 185 -12.33 -18.16 -23.27
N SER A 186 -12.76 -19.15 -22.48
CA SER A 186 -13.83 -20.08 -22.87
C SER A 186 -15.18 -19.38 -23.05
N ASN A 187 -15.49 -18.43 -22.17
CA ASN A 187 -16.68 -17.59 -22.25
C ASN A 187 -16.66 -16.70 -23.50
N LEU A 188 -15.50 -16.14 -23.85
CA LEU A 188 -15.34 -15.33 -25.06
C LEU A 188 -15.60 -16.16 -26.32
N GLU A 189 -15.04 -17.37 -26.40
CA GLU A 189 -15.29 -18.31 -27.50
C GLU A 189 -16.80 -18.64 -27.60
N THR A 190 -17.46 -18.88 -26.46
CA THR A 190 -18.90 -19.14 -26.40
C THR A 190 -19.73 -17.95 -26.87
N ARG A 191 -19.43 -16.73 -26.41
CA ARG A 191 -20.15 -15.52 -26.81
C ARG A 191 -19.96 -15.22 -28.30
N LEU A 192 -18.76 -15.41 -28.84
CA LEU A 192 -18.50 -15.25 -30.29
C LEU A 192 -19.27 -16.28 -31.13
N ALA A 193 -19.36 -17.54 -30.68
CA ALA A 193 -20.15 -18.56 -31.37
C ALA A 193 -21.64 -18.19 -31.41
N ILE A 194 -22.20 -17.71 -30.30
CA ILE A 194 -23.61 -17.25 -30.24
C ILE A 194 -23.86 -16.10 -31.22
N VAL A 195 -22.92 -15.17 -31.36
CA VAL A 195 -23.03 -14.05 -32.29
C VAL A 195 -23.07 -14.53 -33.74
N GLU A 196 -22.21 -15.48 -34.13
CA GLU A 196 -22.27 -16.07 -35.48
C GLU A 196 -23.56 -16.88 -35.70
N GLU A 197 -24.02 -17.66 -34.70
CA GLU A 197 -25.31 -18.37 -34.77
C GLU A 197 -26.49 -17.40 -34.95
N LEU A 198 -26.51 -16.26 -34.25
CA LEU A 198 -27.53 -15.22 -34.40
C LEU A 198 -27.54 -14.59 -35.80
N LYS A 199 -26.37 -14.40 -36.39
CA LYS A 199 -26.22 -13.84 -37.73
C LYS A 199 -26.73 -14.79 -38.81
N GLU A 200 -26.56 -16.10 -38.63
CA GLU A 200 -27.07 -17.13 -39.55
C GLU A 200 -28.59 -17.35 -39.44
N LEU A 201 -29.20 -16.99 -38.31
CA LEU A 201 -30.63 -17.18 -38.04
C LEU A 201 -31.57 -16.37 -38.95
N ILE A 202 -31.06 -15.33 -39.63
CA ILE A 202 -31.84 -14.49 -40.54
C ILE A 202 -31.88 -15.15 -41.93
N ASN A 203 -32.64 -16.26 -42.05
CA ASN A 203 -32.79 -17.00 -43.30
C ASN A 203 -34.27 -17.03 -43.79
N PRO A 204 -34.57 -16.57 -45.03
CA PRO A 204 -35.94 -16.47 -45.56
C PRO A 204 -36.74 -17.77 -45.71
N GLN A 205 -36.11 -18.95 -45.57
CA GLN A 205 -36.72 -20.25 -45.88
C GLN A 205 -37.16 -21.07 -44.65
N GLU A 206 -36.91 -20.59 -43.42
CA GLU A 206 -37.21 -21.34 -42.19
C GLU A 206 -38.57 -20.98 -41.56
N ASN A 207 -39.13 -21.93 -40.80
CA ASN A 207 -40.39 -21.74 -40.07
C ASN A 207 -40.20 -20.76 -38.90
N ILE A 208 -41.01 -19.70 -38.85
CA ILE A 208 -40.95 -18.60 -37.86
C ILE A 208 -41.01 -19.10 -36.42
N LYS A 209 -41.77 -20.16 -36.16
CA LYS A 209 -41.87 -20.73 -34.81
C LYS A 209 -40.55 -21.35 -34.35
N ASP A 210 -39.84 -21.98 -35.26
CA ASP A 210 -38.58 -22.67 -34.97
C ASP A 210 -37.43 -21.65 -34.86
N THR A 211 -37.43 -20.59 -35.69
CA THR A 211 -36.46 -19.49 -35.57
C THR A 211 -36.64 -18.70 -34.27
N LEU A 212 -37.88 -18.44 -33.84
CA LEU A 212 -38.17 -17.84 -32.53
C LEU A 212 -37.69 -18.69 -31.35
N LYS A 213 -37.86 -20.01 -31.45
CA LYS A 213 -37.37 -20.95 -30.43
C LYS A 213 -35.84 -20.90 -30.35
N HIS A 214 -35.17 -20.99 -31.49
CA HIS A 214 -33.70 -20.94 -31.55
C HIS A 214 -33.15 -19.59 -31.07
N PHE A 215 -33.79 -18.49 -31.42
CA PHE A 215 -33.44 -17.16 -30.90
C PHE A 215 -33.51 -17.10 -29.37
N ASN A 216 -34.57 -17.65 -28.76
CA ASN A 216 -34.70 -17.68 -27.31
C ASN A 216 -33.65 -18.59 -26.66
N GLU A 217 -33.32 -19.73 -27.27
CA GLU A 217 -32.21 -20.60 -26.84
C GLU A 217 -30.86 -19.87 -26.90
N LEU A 218 -30.61 -19.06 -27.95
CA LEU A 218 -29.41 -18.23 -28.07
C LEU A 218 -29.35 -17.11 -27.02
N ARG A 219 -30.49 -16.47 -26.72
CA ARG A 219 -30.58 -15.48 -25.63
C ARG A 219 -30.29 -16.12 -24.26
N GLU A 220 -30.83 -17.31 -24.01
CA GLU A 220 -30.57 -18.03 -22.76
C GLU A 220 -29.11 -18.46 -22.66
N ARG A 221 -28.52 -18.98 -23.75
CA ARG A 221 -27.08 -19.28 -23.81
C ARG A 221 -26.22 -18.05 -23.59
N TRP A 222 -26.58 -16.90 -24.17
CA TRP A 222 -25.85 -15.64 -23.97
C TRP A 222 -25.89 -15.21 -22.51
N LYS A 223 -27.06 -15.28 -21.88
CA LYS A 223 -27.23 -14.99 -20.46
C LYS A 223 -26.37 -15.89 -19.57
N ASN A 224 -26.19 -17.14 -19.97
CA ASN A 224 -25.41 -18.14 -19.23
C ASN A 224 -23.92 -18.21 -19.65
N ALA A 225 -23.48 -17.43 -20.64
CA ALA A 225 -22.13 -17.54 -21.23
C ALA A 225 -21.01 -16.95 -20.36
N GLY A 226 -21.30 -16.50 -19.13
CA GLY A 226 -20.34 -15.93 -18.19
C GLY A 226 -19.65 -14.66 -18.70
N SER A 227 -18.70 -14.15 -17.93
CA SER A 227 -17.96 -12.93 -18.22
C SER A 227 -16.85 -13.13 -19.26
N ILE A 228 -16.49 -12.06 -19.97
CA ILE A 228 -15.45 -12.07 -21.01
C ILE A 228 -14.41 -10.97 -20.76
N PRO A 229 -13.22 -11.02 -21.39
CA PRO A 229 -12.22 -9.97 -21.23
C PRO A 229 -12.77 -8.57 -21.54
N LYS A 230 -12.45 -7.59 -20.69
CA LYS A 230 -12.99 -6.23 -20.69
C LYS A 230 -12.68 -5.49 -21.99
N ASP A 231 -11.50 -5.74 -22.56
CA ASP A 231 -11.07 -5.16 -23.83
C ASP A 231 -11.90 -5.65 -25.03
N LYS A 232 -12.54 -6.82 -24.90
CA LYS A 232 -13.42 -7.40 -25.92
C LYS A 232 -14.90 -7.14 -25.65
N TYR A 233 -15.27 -6.79 -24.42
CA TYR A 233 -16.66 -6.70 -23.97
C TYR A 233 -17.54 -5.83 -24.90
N ASN A 234 -17.17 -4.57 -25.10
CA ASN A 234 -17.98 -3.63 -25.89
C ASN A 234 -18.13 -4.09 -27.35
N HIS A 235 -17.08 -4.63 -27.96
CA HIS A 235 -17.14 -5.11 -29.33
C HIS A 235 -18.11 -6.30 -29.47
N VAL A 236 -17.97 -7.31 -28.61
CA VAL A 236 -18.80 -8.53 -28.68
C VAL A 236 -20.26 -8.20 -28.34
N TRP A 237 -20.50 -7.33 -27.35
CA TRP A 237 -21.84 -6.88 -27.00
C TRP A 237 -22.50 -6.05 -28.12
N ASN A 238 -21.79 -5.08 -28.72
CA ASN A 238 -22.33 -4.28 -29.83
C ASN A 238 -22.73 -5.16 -31.01
N ASN A 239 -21.92 -6.18 -31.31
CA ASN A 239 -22.20 -7.11 -32.40
C ASN A 239 -23.43 -7.99 -32.10
N TYR A 240 -23.49 -8.57 -30.89
CA TYR A 240 -24.68 -9.29 -30.41
C TYR A 240 -25.94 -8.42 -30.48
N HIS A 241 -25.88 -7.19 -29.96
CA HIS A 241 -27.00 -6.25 -29.92
C HIS A 241 -27.49 -5.91 -31.33
N PHE A 242 -26.58 -5.63 -32.26
CA PHE A 242 -26.91 -5.37 -33.65
C PHE A 242 -27.67 -6.53 -34.29
N HIS A 243 -27.22 -7.78 -34.11
CA HIS A 243 -27.91 -8.94 -34.66
C HIS A 243 -29.26 -9.23 -33.97
N VAL A 244 -29.38 -8.94 -32.67
CA VAL A 244 -30.66 -8.99 -31.96
C VAL A 244 -31.64 -7.95 -32.52
N GLU A 245 -31.23 -6.70 -32.71
CA GLU A 245 -32.09 -5.67 -33.31
C GLU A 245 -32.52 -6.05 -34.74
N ASN A 246 -31.58 -6.53 -35.56
CA ASN A 246 -31.88 -7.01 -36.91
C ASN A 246 -32.89 -8.16 -36.91
N PHE A 247 -32.85 -9.07 -35.92
CA PHE A 247 -33.83 -10.15 -35.79
C PHE A 247 -35.22 -9.61 -35.46
N TYR A 248 -35.33 -8.63 -34.54
CA TYR A 248 -36.61 -7.98 -34.24
C TYR A 248 -37.17 -7.21 -35.44
N ASP A 249 -36.31 -6.60 -36.25
CA ASP A 249 -36.73 -6.00 -37.52
C ASP A 249 -37.23 -7.09 -38.48
N TYR A 250 -36.49 -8.17 -38.68
CA TYR A 250 -36.88 -9.29 -39.54
C TYR A 250 -38.24 -9.94 -39.17
N LEU A 251 -38.57 -10.05 -37.88
CA LEU A 251 -39.81 -10.64 -37.37
C LEU A 251 -41.07 -9.77 -37.58
N HIS A 252 -41.19 -9.07 -38.72
CA HIS A 252 -42.34 -8.23 -39.08
C HIS A 252 -43.70 -8.96 -39.15
N LEU A 253 -43.79 -10.25 -38.78
CA LEU A 253 -44.97 -11.09 -38.97
C LEU A 253 -45.89 -11.25 -37.75
N ASP A 254 -45.56 -10.73 -36.55
CA ASP A 254 -46.44 -10.78 -35.37
C ASP A 254 -46.36 -9.50 -34.51
N ARG A 255 -47.05 -8.44 -34.96
CA ARG A 255 -47.00 -7.09 -34.39
C ARG A 255 -47.41 -7.04 -32.91
N GLU A 256 -48.35 -7.90 -32.50
CA GLU A 256 -48.89 -7.91 -31.13
C GLU A 256 -47.89 -8.44 -30.10
N ALA A 257 -47.11 -9.48 -30.44
CA ALA A 257 -46.10 -10.04 -29.54
C ALA A 257 -44.96 -9.04 -29.28
N ARG A 258 -44.53 -8.33 -30.32
CA ARG A 258 -43.50 -7.28 -30.24
C ARG A 258 -43.93 -6.11 -29.36
N ASP A 259 -45.16 -5.64 -29.53
CA ASP A 259 -45.68 -4.51 -28.76
C ASP A 259 -45.83 -4.88 -27.27
N LEU A 260 -46.17 -6.15 -26.96
CA LEU A 260 -46.20 -6.67 -25.59
C LEU A 260 -44.78 -6.70 -25.00
N ASP A 261 -43.78 -7.18 -25.73
CA ASP A 261 -42.38 -7.22 -25.30
C ASP A 261 -41.82 -5.81 -25.06
N PHE A 262 -42.11 -4.84 -25.93
CA PHE A 262 -41.72 -3.45 -25.72
C PHE A 262 -42.36 -2.85 -24.48
N LYS A 263 -43.63 -3.17 -24.20
CA LYS A 263 -44.32 -2.74 -23.00
C LYS A 263 -43.71 -3.36 -21.74
N TYR A 264 -43.33 -4.64 -21.78
CA TYR A 264 -42.64 -5.30 -20.69
C TYR A 264 -41.25 -4.69 -20.45
N ASN A 265 -40.44 -4.52 -21.50
CA ASN A 265 -39.12 -3.89 -21.41
C ASN A 265 -39.21 -2.45 -20.87
N LEU A 266 -40.22 -1.69 -21.30
CA LEU A 266 -40.54 -0.36 -20.81
C LEU A 266 -40.79 -0.37 -19.29
N GLU A 267 -41.63 -1.27 -18.82
CA GLU A 267 -41.94 -1.41 -17.38
C GLU A 267 -40.68 -1.77 -16.57
N GLN A 268 -39.85 -2.69 -17.07
CA GLN A 268 -38.59 -3.06 -16.39
C GLN A 268 -37.59 -1.90 -16.36
N LYS A 269 -37.41 -1.17 -17.45
CA LYS A 269 -36.54 0.03 -17.47
C LYS A 269 -37.05 1.13 -16.54
N GLN A 270 -38.36 1.30 -16.42
CA GLN A 270 -38.96 2.22 -15.45
C GLN A 270 -38.70 1.79 -14.00
N LYS A 271 -38.75 0.49 -13.69
CA LYS A 271 -38.37 -0.04 -12.38
C LYS A 271 -36.90 0.22 -12.06
N ILE A 272 -36.01 0.04 -13.03
CA ILE A 272 -34.59 0.39 -12.87
C ILE A 272 -34.44 1.88 -12.56
N ILE A 273 -35.06 2.76 -13.35
CA ILE A 273 -34.99 4.22 -13.10
C ILE A 273 -35.47 4.55 -11.69
N THR A 274 -36.61 4.00 -11.27
CA THR A 274 -37.16 4.21 -9.92
C THR A 274 -36.16 3.77 -8.85
N ARG A 275 -35.51 2.62 -9.04
CA ARG A 275 -34.49 2.15 -8.11
C ARG A 275 -33.26 3.05 -8.09
N VAL A 276 -32.79 3.53 -9.25
CA VAL A 276 -31.67 4.50 -9.30
C VAL A 276 -32.06 5.81 -8.59
N GLU A 277 -33.30 6.29 -8.72
CA GLU A 277 -33.79 7.46 -7.97
C GLU A 277 -33.72 7.26 -6.45
N GLU A 278 -33.99 6.05 -5.96
CA GLU A 278 -33.78 5.70 -4.55
C GLU A 278 -32.29 5.72 -4.18
N LEU A 279 -31.42 5.16 -5.04
CA LEU A 279 -29.96 5.13 -4.82
C LEU A 279 -29.33 6.51 -4.78
N VAL A 280 -29.88 7.48 -5.53
CA VAL A 280 -29.45 8.88 -5.43
C VAL A 280 -29.60 9.39 -3.99
N ASN A 281 -30.52 8.86 -3.18
CA ASN A 281 -30.73 9.30 -1.80
C ASN A 281 -30.07 8.39 -0.75
N GLU A 282 -29.40 7.31 -1.16
CA GLU A 282 -28.68 6.41 -0.25
C GLU A 282 -27.49 7.13 0.40
N THR A 283 -27.25 6.87 1.69
CA THR A 283 -26.14 7.49 2.44
C THR A 283 -24.78 6.87 2.11
N ASP A 284 -24.76 5.56 1.85
CA ASP A 284 -23.57 4.83 1.48
C ASP A 284 -23.36 4.93 -0.04
N ILE A 285 -22.51 5.89 -0.44
CA ILE A 285 -22.21 6.18 -1.84
C ILE A 285 -21.53 4.98 -2.52
N SER A 286 -20.68 4.25 -1.80
CA SER A 286 -19.99 3.07 -2.34
C SER A 286 -20.97 1.93 -2.63
N LYS A 287 -21.93 1.70 -1.74
CA LYS A 287 -23.03 0.75 -1.98
C LYS A 287 -23.93 1.21 -3.12
N ALA A 288 -24.31 2.49 -3.14
CA ALA A 288 -25.16 3.06 -4.20
C ALA A 288 -24.53 2.90 -5.59
N PHE A 289 -23.22 3.15 -5.70
CA PHE A 289 -22.49 3.00 -6.96
C PHE A 289 -22.41 1.54 -7.42
N ARG A 290 -22.16 0.59 -6.51
CA ARG A 290 -22.19 -0.86 -6.83
C ARG A 290 -23.54 -1.32 -7.34
N GLU A 291 -24.62 -0.86 -6.72
CA GLU A 291 -25.96 -1.22 -7.15
C GLU A 291 -26.30 -0.55 -8.50
N LEU A 292 -25.87 0.69 -8.72
CA LEU A 292 -25.98 1.36 -10.02
C LEU A 292 -25.25 0.60 -11.13
N GLN A 293 -24.06 0.08 -10.84
CA GLN A 293 -23.29 -0.77 -11.75
C GLN A 293 -24.08 -2.03 -12.15
N ASP A 294 -24.66 -2.74 -11.18
CA ASP A 294 -25.51 -3.91 -11.46
C ASP A 294 -26.76 -3.53 -12.27
N LEU A 295 -27.40 -2.40 -11.97
CA LEU A 295 -28.55 -1.89 -12.72
C LEU A 295 -28.19 -1.52 -14.16
N HIS A 296 -26.99 -0.97 -14.40
CA HIS A 296 -26.44 -0.71 -15.73
C HIS A 296 -26.26 -2.00 -16.53
N ARG A 297 -25.73 -3.05 -15.88
CA ARG A 297 -25.59 -4.37 -16.50
C ARG A 297 -26.95 -4.96 -16.87
N ILE A 298 -27.93 -4.94 -15.96
CA ILE A 298 -29.29 -5.44 -16.22
C ILE A 298 -29.95 -4.63 -17.35
N TRP A 299 -29.79 -3.30 -17.35
CA TRP A 299 -30.30 -2.41 -18.39
C TRP A 299 -29.76 -2.76 -19.79
N LYS A 300 -28.47 -3.10 -19.87
CA LYS A 300 -27.73 -3.34 -21.12
C LYS A 300 -27.83 -4.78 -21.62
N GLU A 301 -27.86 -5.77 -20.73
CA GLU A 301 -27.79 -7.19 -21.09
C GLU A 301 -29.13 -7.92 -20.97
N ASP A 302 -29.90 -7.66 -19.91
CA ASP A 302 -31.12 -8.44 -19.63
C ASP A 302 -32.37 -7.85 -20.27
N ILE A 303 -32.45 -6.51 -20.38
CA ILE A 303 -33.65 -5.83 -20.89
C ILE A 303 -33.48 -5.44 -22.36
N GLY A 304 -34.45 -5.86 -23.17
CA GLY A 304 -34.49 -5.57 -24.60
C GLY A 304 -34.81 -4.10 -24.95
N PRO A 305 -34.89 -3.80 -26.26
CA PRO A 305 -35.23 -2.47 -26.74
C PRO A 305 -36.67 -2.08 -26.35
N VAL A 306 -36.90 -0.76 -26.31
CA VAL A 306 -38.22 -0.15 -26.16
C VAL A 306 -38.63 0.53 -27.47
N SER A 307 -39.91 0.85 -27.59
CA SER A 307 -40.44 1.61 -28.73
C SER A 307 -39.71 2.93 -28.93
N LYS A 308 -39.57 3.37 -30.20
CA LYS A 308 -38.88 4.61 -30.57
C LYS A 308 -39.38 5.84 -29.80
N GLU A 309 -40.68 5.92 -29.53
CA GLU A 309 -41.30 7.03 -28.79
C GLU A 309 -40.82 7.18 -27.35
N HIS A 310 -40.40 6.08 -26.70
CA HIS A 310 -40.01 6.08 -25.28
C HIS A 310 -38.50 5.98 -25.07
N ARG A 311 -37.75 5.57 -26.11
CA ARG A 311 -36.30 5.30 -26.06
C ARG A 311 -35.53 6.48 -25.46
N ASP A 312 -35.66 7.65 -26.05
CA ASP A 312 -34.88 8.83 -25.64
C ASP A 312 -35.31 9.33 -24.26
N THR A 313 -36.61 9.32 -23.97
CA THR A 313 -37.14 9.79 -22.67
C THR A 313 -36.64 8.96 -21.49
N ILE A 314 -36.51 7.65 -21.68
CA ILE A 314 -36.06 6.69 -20.65
C ILE A 314 -34.55 6.74 -20.52
N TRP A 315 -33.86 6.83 -21.66
CA TRP A 315 -32.41 6.97 -21.69
C TRP A 315 -31.94 8.23 -20.98
N ASN A 316 -32.53 9.39 -21.30
CA ASN A 316 -32.14 10.67 -20.71
C ASN A 316 -32.34 10.66 -19.18
N LYS A 317 -33.48 10.15 -18.70
CA LYS A 317 -33.72 10.01 -17.25
C LYS A 317 -32.68 9.12 -16.56
N PHE A 318 -32.37 7.97 -17.15
CA PHE A 318 -31.40 7.05 -16.59
C PHE A 318 -29.98 7.64 -16.59
N SER A 319 -29.58 8.31 -17.67
CA SER A 319 -28.30 9.01 -17.79
C SER A 319 -28.15 10.16 -16.79
N GLU A 320 -29.19 10.98 -16.61
CA GLU A 320 -29.19 12.06 -15.62
C GLU A 320 -29.02 11.56 -14.18
N LEU A 321 -29.72 10.48 -13.81
CA LEU A 321 -29.60 9.89 -12.49
C LEU A 321 -28.23 9.22 -12.26
N THR A 322 -27.71 8.60 -13.32
CA THR A 322 -26.36 8.03 -13.34
C THR A 322 -25.32 9.11 -13.06
N LYS A 323 -25.39 10.25 -13.75
CA LYS A 323 -24.52 11.41 -13.53
C LYS A 323 -24.58 11.89 -12.07
N LYS A 324 -25.77 12.03 -11.49
CA LYS A 324 -25.93 12.46 -10.09
C LYS A 324 -25.22 11.56 -9.08
N ILE A 325 -25.23 10.24 -9.27
CA ILE A 325 -24.53 9.30 -8.38
C ILE A 325 -23.01 9.39 -8.60
N HIS A 326 -22.57 9.57 -9.86
CA HIS A 326 -21.16 9.78 -10.19
C HIS A 326 -20.61 11.06 -9.53
N ASP A 327 -21.30 12.19 -9.68
CA ASP A 327 -20.93 13.46 -9.07
C ASP A 327 -20.81 13.36 -7.54
N LYS A 328 -21.73 12.62 -6.89
CA LYS A 328 -21.64 12.35 -5.44
C LYS A 328 -20.39 11.56 -5.05
N ARG A 329 -20.03 10.55 -5.85
CA ARG A 329 -18.81 9.75 -5.64
C ARG A 329 -17.56 10.59 -5.81
N GLU A 330 -17.55 11.48 -6.80
CA GLU A 330 -16.45 12.41 -7.03
C GLU A 330 -16.23 13.33 -5.83
N VAL A 331 -17.29 13.95 -5.30
CA VAL A 331 -17.21 14.79 -4.09
C VAL A 331 -16.67 14.03 -2.88
N LEU A 332 -17.05 12.76 -2.70
CA LEU A 332 -16.50 11.92 -1.62
C LEU A 332 -14.99 11.67 -1.81
N PHE A 333 -14.54 11.36 -3.03
CA PHE A 333 -13.12 11.19 -3.29
C PHE A 333 -12.33 12.49 -3.18
N GLU A 334 -12.91 13.63 -3.55
CA GLU A 334 -12.30 14.94 -3.29
C GLU A 334 -12.11 15.19 -1.79
N SER A 335 -13.12 14.90 -0.97
CA SER A 335 -13.00 15.01 0.49
C SER A 335 -11.93 14.07 1.06
N GLN A 336 -11.81 12.84 0.53
CA GLN A 336 -10.76 11.90 0.94
C GLN A 336 -9.37 12.41 0.55
N ARG A 337 -9.19 12.86 -0.69
CA ARG A 337 -7.93 13.48 -1.15
C ARG A 337 -7.54 14.68 -0.31
N ALA A 338 -8.52 15.53 0.06
CA ALA A 338 -8.28 16.67 0.95
C ALA A 338 -7.81 16.22 2.35
N ASN A 339 -8.40 15.15 2.91
CA ASN A 339 -7.95 14.57 4.18
C ASN A 339 -6.54 13.97 4.08
N GLU A 340 -6.24 13.24 3.01
CA GLU A 340 -4.89 12.71 2.77
C GLU A 340 -3.86 13.85 2.66
N GLN A 341 -4.23 14.96 2.02
CA GLN A 341 -3.39 16.16 1.94
C GLN A 341 -3.15 16.81 3.32
N GLN A 342 -4.16 16.89 4.17
CA GLN A 342 -4.00 17.36 5.55
C GLN A 342 -3.08 16.43 6.36
N ASN A 343 -3.24 15.12 6.21
CA ASN A 343 -2.37 14.13 6.85
C ASN A 343 -0.91 14.29 6.39
N LEU A 344 -0.69 14.58 5.10
CA LEU A 344 0.64 14.86 4.55
C LEU A 344 1.27 16.08 5.21
N GLU A 345 0.52 17.16 5.40
CA GLU A 345 1.00 18.37 6.09
C GLU A 345 1.40 18.07 7.53
N VAL A 346 0.57 17.33 8.28
CA VAL A 346 0.87 16.89 9.65
C VAL A 346 2.15 16.05 9.69
N LYS A 347 2.29 15.07 8.77
CA LYS A 347 3.50 14.23 8.70
C LYS A 347 4.75 15.04 8.38
N LYS A 348 4.66 16.02 7.47
CA LYS A 348 5.77 16.94 7.17
C LYS A 348 6.16 17.78 8.38
N GLU A 349 5.19 18.28 9.16
CA GLU A 349 5.46 19.01 10.39
C GLU A 349 6.20 18.14 11.43
N ILE A 350 5.76 16.89 11.60
CA ILE A 350 6.40 15.93 12.51
C ILE A 350 7.83 15.62 12.07
N ILE A 351 8.06 15.40 10.77
CA ILE A 351 9.41 15.19 10.22
C ILE A 351 10.29 16.42 10.52
N GLY A 352 9.79 17.63 10.29
CA GLY A 352 10.52 18.86 10.63
C GLY A 352 10.88 18.96 12.11
N LYS A 353 9.96 18.59 13.02
CA LYS A 353 10.26 18.51 14.46
C LYS A 353 11.35 17.49 14.78
N LEU A 354 11.33 16.31 14.14
CA LEU A 354 12.36 15.28 14.31
C LEU A 354 13.74 15.76 13.81
N GLU A 355 13.78 16.45 12.67
CA GLU A 355 15.02 17.03 12.14
C GLU A 355 15.63 18.06 13.10
N VAL A 356 14.79 18.93 13.69
CA VAL A 356 15.25 19.88 14.71
C VAL A 356 15.87 19.15 15.90
N LEU A 357 15.20 18.11 16.44
CA LEU A 357 15.75 17.31 17.54
C LEU A 357 17.06 16.62 17.17
N GLY A 358 17.24 16.23 15.91
CA GLY A 358 18.49 15.70 15.38
C GLY A 358 19.65 16.72 15.42
N THR A 359 19.38 18.02 15.47
CA THR A 359 20.44 19.06 15.50
C THR A 359 20.69 19.65 16.88
N GLU A 360 19.82 19.40 17.86
CA GLU A 360 19.96 19.92 19.22
C GLU A 360 21.18 19.29 19.92
N LYS A 361 22.12 20.13 20.37
CA LYS A 361 23.29 19.66 21.13
C LYS A 361 22.89 19.27 22.54
N VAL A 362 23.15 18.02 22.89
CA VAL A 362 22.86 17.44 24.20
C VAL A 362 24.15 17.01 24.88
N ASN A 363 24.38 17.49 26.11
CA ASN A 363 25.66 17.33 26.81
C ASN A 363 25.58 16.39 28.01
N SER A 364 24.42 15.81 28.30
CA SER A 364 24.21 14.96 29.47
C SER A 364 23.27 13.80 29.17
N HIS A 365 23.46 12.69 29.87
CA HIS A 365 22.62 11.51 29.74
C HIS A 365 21.14 11.79 30.08
N SER A 366 20.87 12.59 31.12
CA SER A 366 19.50 12.95 31.51
C SER A 366 18.76 13.72 30.43
N GLN A 367 19.44 14.64 29.74
CA GLN A 367 18.86 15.37 28.61
C GLN A 367 18.62 14.44 27.41
N TRP A 368 19.50 13.46 27.16
CA TRP A 368 19.29 12.47 26.11
C TRP A 368 18.05 11.61 26.35
N LEU A 369 17.78 11.22 27.59
CA LEU A 369 16.54 10.49 27.94
C LEU A 369 15.29 11.29 27.57
N VAL A 370 15.30 12.60 27.83
CA VAL A 370 14.19 13.49 27.46
C VAL A 370 14.03 13.58 25.94
N GLN A 371 15.13 13.70 25.19
CA GLN A 371 15.06 13.76 23.73
C GLN A 371 14.56 12.45 23.11
N ILE A 372 14.98 11.30 23.65
CA ILE A 372 14.49 9.99 23.20
C ILE A 372 12.97 9.90 23.40
N GLN A 373 12.46 10.32 24.54
CA GLN A 373 11.01 10.33 24.80
C GLN A 373 10.25 11.24 23.82
N LYS A 374 10.81 12.41 23.45
CA LYS A 374 10.19 13.29 22.45
C LYS A 374 10.17 12.65 21.06
N VAL A 375 11.27 12.03 20.64
CA VAL A 375 11.35 11.32 19.35
C VAL A 375 10.35 10.16 19.31
N GLU A 376 10.21 9.41 20.40
CA GLU A 376 9.22 8.33 20.51
C GLU A 376 7.79 8.86 20.44
N ALA A 377 7.48 9.99 21.09
CA ALA A 377 6.18 10.65 20.98
C ALA A 377 5.87 11.10 19.54
N LEU A 378 6.81 11.77 18.87
CA LEU A 378 6.67 12.19 17.47
C LEU A 378 6.52 11.00 16.52
N ARG A 379 7.21 9.89 16.78
CA ARG A 379 7.05 8.65 16.03
C ARG A 379 5.63 8.10 16.17
N ASN A 380 5.08 8.09 17.39
CA ASN A 380 3.71 7.64 17.61
C ASN A 380 2.69 8.58 16.95
N GLU A 381 2.91 9.89 17.00
CA GLU A 381 2.09 10.87 16.27
C GLU A 381 2.16 10.66 14.75
N PHE A 382 3.33 10.34 14.20
CA PHE A 382 3.50 10.08 12.76
C PHE A 382 2.69 8.88 12.29
N PHE A 383 2.67 7.80 13.08
CA PHE A 383 1.87 6.61 12.79
C PHE A 383 0.37 6.84 13.02
N ALA A 384 0.00 7.75 13.93
CA ALA A 384 -1.40 8.12 14.17
C ALA A 384 -1.98 9.14 13.17
N ALA A 385 -1.14 9.83 12.39
CA ALA A 385 -1.54 10.88 11.45
C ALA A 385 -2.27 10.37 10.18
N GLY A 386 -2.55 9.07 10.08
CA GLY A 386 -3.31 8.48 8.98
C GLY A 386 -2.54 8.40 7.65
N LYS A 387 -3.26 8.09 6.56
CA LYS A 387 -2.69 7.87 5.22
C LYS A 387 -2.42 9.19 4.49
N VAL A 388 -1.36 9.20 3.68
CA VAL A 388 -0.98 10.30 2.77
C VAL A 388 -1.24 9.92 1.31
N PRO A 389 -1.24 10.87 0.36
CA PRO A 389 -1.43 10.56 -1.05
C PRO A 389 -0.40 9.54 -1.54
N SER A 390 -0.85 8.59 -2.36
CA SER A 390 -0.06 7.41 -2.74
C SER A 390 1.23 7.75 -3.48
N ASP A 391 1.22 8.83 -4.26
CA ASP A 391 2.32 9.37 -5.05
C ASP A 391 3.49 9.85 -4.18
N VAL A 392 3.23 10.38 -2.99
CA VAL A 392 4.25 10.91 -2.07
C VAL A 392 4.47 10.03 -0.84
N ASN A 393 3.80 8.89 -0.75
CA ASN A 393 3.86 8.02 0.42
C ASN A 393 5.28 7.47 0.67
N GLU A 394 5.97 7.03 -0.38
CA GLU A 394 7.34 6.51 -0.26
C GLU A 394 8.35 7.61 0.11
N GLU A 395 8.23 8.79 -0.52
CA GLU A 395 9.07 9.95 -0.23
C GLU A 395 8.92 10.42 1.22
N THR A 396 7.68 10.58 1.68
CA THR A 396 7.36 11.01 3.05
C THR A 396 7.94 10.03 4.07
N TRP A 397 7.84 8.73 3.80
CA TRP A 397 8.43 7.70 4.64
C TRP A 397 9.95 7.73 4.64
N ALA A 398 10.58 7.90 3.48
CA ALA A 398 12.04 8.02 3.37
C ALA A 398 12.57 9.23 4.15
N ALA A 399 11.88 10.37 4.09
CA ALA A 399 12.21 11.56 4.86
C ALA A 399 12.10 11.31 6.38
N PHE A 400 11.01 10.67 6.83
CA PHE A 400 10.85 10.28 8.23
C PHE A 400 11.98 9.37 8.73
N LYS A 401 12.32 8.31 7.98
CA LYS A 401 13.44 7.41 8.32
C LYS A 401 14.75 8.16 8.43
N THR A 402 15.01 9.06 7.48
CA THR A 402 16.23 9.87 7.46
C THR A 402 16.34 10.75 8.70
N ALA A 403 15.24 11.41 9.10
CA ALA A 403 15.20 12.22 10.30
C ALA A 403 15.49 11.40 11.58
N VAL A 404 14.86 10.23 11.72
CA VAL A 404 15.08 9.32 12.85
C VAL A 404 16.52 8.79 12.88
N ARG A 405 17.05 8.37 11.72
CA ARG A 405 18.43 7.90 11.57
C ARG A 405 19.45 8.97 11.94
N ASN A 406 19.24 10.21 11.49
CA ASN A 406 20.11 11.32 11.84
C ASN A 406 20.15 11.51 13.35
N PHE A 407 18.99 11.54 14.03
CA PHE A 407 18.92 11.60 15.49
C PHE A 407 19.69 10.44 16.17
N ASN A 408 19.48 9.21 15.71
CA ASN A 408 20.17 8.03 16.24
C ASN A 408 21.68 8.08 16.03
N SER A 409 22.16 8.61 14.89
CA SER A 409 23.58 8.82 14.62
C SER A 409 24.22 9.76 15.66
N PHE A 410 23.58 10.89 15.95
CA PHE A 410 24.05 11.83 16.97
C PHE A 410 24.04 11.23 18.38
N LYS A 411 22.96 10.51 18.72
CA LYS A 411 22.83 9.76 19.99
C LYS A 411 23.99 8.77 20.14
N ASN A 412 24.24 7.97 19.11
CA ASN A 412 25.25 6.92 19.11
C ASN A 412 26.67 7.52 19.20
N SER A 413 26.94 8.63 18.49
CA SER A 413 28.21 9.35 18.61
C SER A 413 28.46 9.84 20.03
N PHE A 414 27.46 10.45 20.68
CA PHE A 414 27.59 10.94 22.06
C PHE A 414 27.96 9.81 23.04
N TYR A 415 27.27 8.66 22.97
CA TYR A 415 27.59 7.54 23.85
C TYR A 415 28.92 6.88 23.51
N LYS A 416 29.34 6.89 22.24
CA LYS A 416 30.66 6.42 21.81
C LYS A 416 31.78 7.32 22.38
N ASP A 417 31.60 8.64 22.34
CA ASP A 417 32.55 9.60 22.90
C ASP A 417 32.67 9.45 24.42
N ILE A 418 31.53 9.29 25.14
CA ILE A 418 31.55 8.98 26.58
C ILE A 418 32.32 7.69 26.87
N LYS A 419 32.08 6.62 26.10
CA LYS A 419 32.78 5.34 26.29
C LYS A 419 34.28 5.49 26.04
N LYS A 420 34.66 6.24 25.00
CA LYS A 420 36.06 6.55 24.67
C LYS A 420 36.72 7.33 25.80
N ASP A 421 36.11 8.42 26.27
CA ASP A 421 36.63 9.24 27.36
C ASP A 421 36.79 8.43 28.66
N GLN A 422 35.82 7.56 28.96
CA GLN A 422 35.92 6.65 30.11
C GLN A 422 37.09 5.68 29.97
N ASN A 423 37.33 5.13 28.77
CA ASN A 423 38.44 4.22 28.51
C ASN A 423 39.81 4.94 28.53
N ASP A 424 39.88 6.18 28.04
CA ASP A 424 41.08 7.01 28.13
C ASP A 424 41.39 7.37 29.59
N ASN A 425 40.36 7.70 30.38
CA ASN A 425 40.48 7.90 31.83
C ASN A 425 40.92 6.61 32.54
N LEU A 426 40.44 5.45 32.09
CA LEU A 426 40.83 4.15 32.61
C LEU A 426 42.34 3.92 32.41
N ASN A 427 42.83 4.14 31.19
CA ASN A 427 44.25 4.01 30.85
C ASN A 427 45.13 4.97 31.66
N LYS A 428 44.73 6.23 31.79
CA LYS A 428 45.45 7.23 32.62
C LYS A 428 45.50 6.80 34.09
N LYS A 429 44.37 6.34 34.66
CA LYS A 429 44.32 5.85 36.04
C LYS A 429 45.17 4.59 36.24
N MET A 430 45.16 3.64 35.30
CA MET A 430 46.03 2.47 35.36
C MET A 430 47.52 2.85 35.31
N ALA A 431 47.90 3.84 34.49
CA ALA A 431 49.28 4.33 34.44
C ALA A 431 49.72 4.97 35.77
N LEU A 432 48.83 5.72 36.44
CA LEU A 432 49.10 6.26 37.77
C LEU A 432 49.24 5.16 38.83
N VAL A 433 48.40 4.12 38.77
CA VAL A 433 48.54 2.94 39.66
C VAL A 433 49.89 2.26 39.45
N ALA A 434 50.31 2.06 38.19
CA ALA A 434 51.60 1.45 37.89
C ALA A 434 52.78 2.26 38.45
N LYS A 435 52.77 3.59 38.25
CA LYS A 435 53.77 4.50 38.83
C LYS A 435 53.76 4.49 40.36
N ALA A 436 52.58 4.49 40.98
CA ALA A 436 52.45 4.42 42.44
C ALA A 436 53.05 3.11 42.99
N LYS A 437 52.75 1.97 42.34
CA LYS A 437 53.31 0.66 42.71
C LYS A 437 54.82 0.57 42.53
N GLU A 438 55.38 1.22 41.50
CA GLU A 438 56.83 1.28 41.29
C GLU A 438 57.55 2.05 42.41
N LEU A 439 56.93 3.13 42.88
CA LEU A 439 57.49 4.00 43.91
C LEU A 439 57.20 3.55 45.35
N GLN A 440 56.32 2.57 45.54
CA GLN A 440 55.81 2.21 46.88
C GLN A 440 56.89 1.69 47.83
N GLU A 441 57.95 1.05 47.31
CA GLU A 441 59.06 0.49 48.10
C GLU A 441 60.28 1.45 48.17
N SER A 442 60.15 2.67 47.62
CA SER A 442 61.27 3.62 47.53
C SER A 442 61.66 4.15 48.91
N THR A 443 62.96 4.10 49.21
CA THR A 443 63.53 4.62 50.46
C THR A 443 64.08 6.04 50.33
N ASP A 444 64.07 6.61 49.12
CA ASP A 444 64.41 8.02 48.88
C ASP A 444 63.17 8.91 49.03
N PHE A 445 62.85 9.23 50.28
CA PHE A 445 61.70 10.05 50.64
C PHE A 445 61.77 11.48 50.08
N GLY A 446 62.98 12.01 49.86
CA GLY A 446 63.20 13.38 49.40
C GLY A 446 62.72 13.60 47.96
N SER A 447 62.93 12.62 47.09
CA SER A 447 62.49 12.66 45.69
C SER A 447 61.11 12.03 45.48
N THR A 448 60.75 11.00 46.25
CA THR A 448 59.54 10.21 46.01
C THR A 448 58.26 10.85 46.57
N THR A 449 58.32 11.52 47.73
CA THR A 449 57.13 12.11 48.37
C THR A 449 56.46 13.18 47.49
N PRO A 450 57.19 14.10 46.83
CA PRO A 450 56.59 15.07 45.91
C PRO A 450 55.90 14.39 44.70
N ILE A 451 56.49 13.32 44.16
CA ILE A 451 55.95 12.58 43.03
C ILE A 451 54.67 11.83 43.42
N MET A 452 54.66 11.18 44.59
CA MET A 452 53.46 10.49 45.09
C MET A 452 52.30 11.47 45.33
N LYS A 453 52.58 12.68 45.85
CA LYS A 453 51.58 13.75 45.98
C LYS A 453 51.07 14.22 44.62
N GLN A 454 51.95 14.35 43.63
CA GLN A 454 51.57 14.71 42.26
C GLN A 454 50.66 13.64 41.64
N ILE A 455 50.99 12.35 41.82
CA ILE A 455 50.17 11.22 41.35
C ILE A 455 48.76 11.26 41.97
N GLN A 456 48.65 11.54 43.28
CA GLN A 456 47.35 11.69 43.95
C GLN A 456 46.55 12.88 43.45
N GLU A 457 47.20 13.98 43.09
CA GLU A 457 46.53 15.13 42.52
C GLU A 457 46.07 14.85 41.09
N GLU A 458 46.94 14.30 40.24
CA GLU A 458 46.61 13.86 38.88
C GLU A 458 45.45 12.85 38.87
N TRP A 459 45.39 11.94 39.84
CA TRP A 459 44.29 10.98 39.99
C TRP A 459 42.92 11.66 40.14
N LYS A 460 42.85 12.72 40.94
CA LYS A 460 41.60 13.47 41.17
C LYS A 460 41.16 14.26 39.94
N GLN A 461 42.11 14.70 39.12
CA GLN A 461 41.84 15.44 37.89
C GLN A 461 41.34 14.52 36.76
N ILE A 462 41.59 13.21 36.84
CA ILE A 462 41.09 12.25 35.85
C ILE A 462 39.62 11.91 36.12
N GLY A 463 38.79 12.06 35.08
CA GLY A 463 37.36 11.83 35.12
C GLY A 463 36.93 10.37 35.39
N HIS A 464 35.65 10.10 35.18
CA HIS A 464 35.06 8.78 35.43
C HIS A 464 35.62 7.71 34.50
N VAL A 465 35.66 6.47 35.00
CA VAL A 465 36.06 5.26 34.26
C VAL A 465 34.86 4.31 34.16
N PRO A 466 34.90 3.28 33.28
CA PRO A 466 33.79 2.35 33.18
C PRO A 466 33.55 1.68 34.52
N LYS A 467 32.28 1.60 34.92
CA LYS A 467 31.86 1.12 36.25
C LYS A 467 32.46 -0.23 36.62
N LYS A 468 32.62 -1.13 35.63
CA LYS A 468 33.25 -2.45 35.76
C LYS A 468 34.67 -2.42 36.36
N TYR A 469 35.43 -1.36 36.12
CA TYR A 469 36.84 -1.25 36.53
C TYR A 469 37.08 -0.24 37.67
N SER A 470 36.11 0.63 37.93
CA SER A 470 36.23 1.74 38.90
C SER A 470 36.70 1.29 40.27
N ASP A 471 35.99 0.34 40.89
CA ASP A 471 36.26 -0.08 42.27
C ASP A 471 37.60 -0.81 42.41
N LYS A 472 37.93 -1.65 41.42
CA LYS A 472 39.19 -2.40 41.40
C LYS A 472 40.40 -1.47 41.37
N ILE A 473 40.41 -0.52 40.43
CA ILE A 473 41.57 0.35 40.23
C ILE A 473 41.69 1.35 41.37
N TRP A 474 40.57 1.84 41.91
CA TRP A 474 40.61 2.69 43.10
C TRP A 474 41.22 1.98 44.31
N LYS A 475 40.86 0.71 44.52
CA LYS A 475 41.45 -0.10 45.58
C LYS A 475 42.97 -0.26 45.39
N GLU A 476 43.40 -0.67 44.19
CA GLU A 476 44.82 -0.83 43.89
C GLU A 476 45.63 0.47 44.03
N PHE A 477 45.05 1.60 43.62
CA PHE A 477 45.65 2.92 43.78
C PHE A 477 45.84 3.28 45.26
N LYS A 478 44.76 3.14 46.04
CA LYS A 478 44.77 3.45 47.47
C LYS A 478 45.73 2.56 48.24
N ASP A 479 45.78 1.27 47.93
CA ASP A 479 46.68 0.32 48.58
C ASP A 479 48.16 0.69 48.30
N ALA A 480 48.52 1.03 47.06
CA ALA A 480 49.88 1.45 46.71
C ALA A 480 50.27 2.79 47.39
N CYS A 481 49.37 3.77 47.42
CA CYS A 481 49.63 5.05 48.09
C CYS A 481 49.67 4.97 49.62
N ASN A 482 48.99 4.00 50.25
CA ASN A 482 49.06 3.79 51.70
C ASN A 482 50.28 2.96 52.12
N HIS A 483 50.82 2.17 51.19
CA HIS A 483 52.01 1.35 51.44
C HIS A 483 53.27 2.21 51.50
N TYR A 484 53.36 3.19 50.62
CA TYR A 484 54.33 4.28 50.67
C TYR A 484 54.07 5.20 51.87
#